data_AF-A0A930T914-F1
#
_entry.id   AF-A0A930T914-F1
#
_cell.length_a   1.000
_cell.length_b   1.000
_cell.length_c   1.000
_cell.angle_alpha   90.00
_cell.angle_beta   90.00
_cell.angle_gamma   90.00
#
_symmetry.space_group_name_H-M   'P 1'
#
loop_
_entity.id
_entity.type
_entity.pdbx_description
1 polymer ?
#
loop_
_entity_poly.entity_id
_entity_poly.type
_entity_poly.pdbx_seq_one_letter_code
_entity_poly.pdbx_strand_id
1 'polypeptide(L)'
;MDELNLQLRLLIQEVCSYAPASRQYRQAVNNMLRVILRSGRIWRPRAGDVYEEICYEEALHKTMFNLTQTVCEKYDPSRGSFLAWFNTCLHNQYRDEIRAVQRDRSRRKSSWQGDEDEFDPLEHVAAPIDGNLLLETWKAFVCWIRNDPDGILQNCHIGSNKKANCQLMAHLRLLEGKEWQEIAREVGSSRGAITSHWCRKCEFLMREWLEVNQRLFGEVNYE
;
A
#
# COMPACT_ATOMS: atom_id res chain seq x y z
N MET A 1 -13.76 26.79 31.05
CA MET A 1 -13.69 26.56 29.58
C MET A 1 -12.36 25.90 29.32
N ASP A 2 -12.37 24.73 28.69
CA ASP A 2 -11.20 23.87 28.48
C ASP A 2 -10.22 24.54 27.49
N GLU A 3 -8.99 24.81 27.93
CA GLU A 3 -7.96 25.57 27.20
C GLU A 3 -7.68 24.97 25.81
N LEU A 4 -7.70 23.64 25.70
CA LEU A 4 -7.57 22.92 24.44
C LEU A 4 -8.73 23.25 23.48
N ASN A 5 -9.97 23.32 23.98
CA ASN A 5 -11.12 23.63 23.13
C ASN A 5 -11.10 25.07 22.64
N LEU A 6 -10.54 26.00 23.43
CA LEU A 6 -10.33 27.38 22.98
C LEU A 6 -9.25 27.45 21.90
N GLN A 7 -8.11 26.78 22.11
CA GLN A 7 -7.03 26.70 21.13
C GLN A 7 -7.51 26.11 19.80
N LEU A 8 -8.26 25.00 19.85
CA LEU A 8 -8.81 24.37 18.65
C LEU A 8 -9.78 25.29 17.90
N ARG A 9 -10.61 26.06 18.62
CA ARG A 9 -11.50 27.05 17.99
C ARG A 9 -10.73 28.13 17.22
N LEU A 10 -9.66 28.67 17.80
CA LEU A 10 -8.83 29.68 17.12
C LEU A 10 -8.16 29.09 15.87
N LEU A 11 -7.64 27.86 15.96
CA LEU A 11 -7.02 27.18 14.82
C LEU A 11 -8.03 26.90 13.70
N ILE A 12 -9.28 26.56 14.03
CA ILE A 12 -10.34 26.36 13.03
C ILE A 12 -10.69 27.68 12.35
N GLN A 13 -10.81 28.77 13.10
CA GLN A 13 -11.04 30.10 12.52
C GLN A 13 -9.91 30.48 11.57
N GLU A 14 -8.66 30.22 11.95
CA GLU A 14 -7.49 30.41 11.09
C GLU A 14 -7.61 29.57 9.81
N VAL A 15 -7.89 28.26 9.93
CA VAL A 15 -8.09 27.36 8.79
C VAL A 15 -9.15 27.89 7.83
N CYS A 16 -10.30 28.32 8.35
CA CYS A 16 -11.44 28.78 7.54
C CYS A 16 -11.27 30.20 6.98
N SER A 17 -10.23 30.93 7.39
CA SER A 17 -9.87 32.22 6.80
C SER A 17 -9.10 32.08 5.47
N TYR A 18 -8.53 30.91 5.20
CA TYR A 18 -7.76 30.65 3.98
C TYR A 18 -8.61 29.98 2.89
N ALA A 19 -8.28 30.27 1.63
CA ALA A 19 -8.91 29.59 0.49
C ALA A 19 -8.63 28.07 0.53
N PRO A 20 -9.64 27.22 0.26
CA PRO A 20 -9.44 25.78 0.16
C PRO A 20 -8.29 25.40 -0.78
N ALA A 21 -7.55 24.35 -0.43
CA ALA A 21 -6.38 23.85 -1.17
C ALA A 21 -5.15 24.78 -1.26
N SER A 22 -5.18 25.98 -0.68
CA SER A 22 -4.00 26.84 -0.58
C SER A 22 -2.90 26.21 0.30
N ARG A 23 -1.65 26.68 0.16
CA ARG A 23 -0.55 26.22 1.00
C ARG A 23 -0.79 26.55 2.48
N GLN A 24 -1.33 27.75 2.74
CA GLN A 24 -1.65 28.26 4.06
C GLN A 24 -2.75 27.41 4.72
N TYR A 25 -3.81 27.09 3.97
CA TYR A 25 -4.86 26.18 4.42
C TYR A 25 -4.28 24.82 4.85
N ARG A 26 -3.45 24.20 4.00
CA ARG A 26 -2.80 22.92 4.33
C ARG A 26 -1.91 23.00 5.57
N GLN A 27 -1.17 24.10 5.74
CA GLN A 27 -0.32 24.32 6.92
C GLN A 27 -1.16 24.49 8.20
N ALA A 28 -2.22 25.29 8.15
CA ALA A 28 -3.12 25.53 9.27
C ALA A 28 -3.86 24.25 9.71
N VAL A 29 -4.39 23.48 8.74
CA VAL A 29 -5.04 22.19 9.01
C VAL A 29 -4.06 21.21 9.66
N ASN A 30 -2.84 21.10 9.13
CA ASN A 30 -1.82 20.22 9.71
C ASN A 30 -1.42 20.64 11.14
N ASN A 31 -1.39 21.95 11.42
CA ASN A 31 -1.13 22.44 12.77
C ASN A 31 -2.23 22.02 13.74
N MET A 32 -3.50 22.22 13.35
CA MET A 32 -4.66 21.80 14.11
C MET A 32 -4.66 20.29 14.38
N LEU A 33 -4.39 19.46 13.36
CA LEU A 33 -4.30 18.01 13.50
C LEU A 33 -3.22 17.59 14.50
N ARG A 34 -2.05 18.24 14.50
CA ARG A 34 -0.98 17.97 15.48
C ARG A 34 -1.41 18.28 16.91
N VAL A 35 -2.14 19.37 17.13
CA VAL A 35 -2.65 19.73 18.47
C VAL A 35 -3.64 18.68 18.96
N ILE A 36 -4.54 18.21 18.10
CA ILE A 36 -5.51 17.15 18.43
C ILE A 36 -4.78 15.85 18.78
N LEU A 37 -3.84 15.42 17.96
CA LEU A 37 -3.07 14.19 18.16
C LEU A 37 -2.25 14.21 19.46
N ARG A 38 -1.60 15.34 19.76
CA ARG A 38 -0.79 15.50 20.99
C ARG A 38 -1.63 15.67 22.25
N SER A 39 -2.92 15.96 22.12
CA SER A 39 -3.78 16.16 23.29
C SER A 39 -3.98 14.88 24.12
N GLY A 40 -3.82 13.70 23.53
CA GLY A 40 -4.13 12.42 24.18
C GLY A 40 -5.62 12.21 24.46
N ARG A 41 -6.52 13.07 23.93
CA ARG A 41 -7.97 13.06 24.20
C ARG A 41 -8.82 12.59 23.01
N ILE A 42 -8.17 11.96 22.04
CA ILE A 42 -8.85 11.27 20.95
C ILE A 42 -9.52 10.03 21.54
N TRP A 43 -10.78 9.84 21.21
CA TRP A 43 -11.52 8.65 21.61
C TRP A 43 -10.80 7.40 21.08
N ARG A 44 -10.66 6.38 21.94
CA ARG A 44 -10.18 5.05 21.56
C ARG A 44 -11.20 4.00 22.01
N PRO A 45 -11.39 2.91 21.24
CA PRO A 45 -12.14 1.76 21.72
C PRO A 45 -11.47 1.17 22.96
N ARG A 46 -12.23 0.42 23.76
CA ARG A 46 -11.63 -0.41 24.83
C ARG A 46 -10.71 -1.42 24.15
N ALA A 47 -9.62 -1.79 24.83
CA ALA A 47 -8.61 -2.71 24.31
C ALA A 47 -9.27 -3.91 23.62
N GLY A 48 -9.17 -3.94 22.29
CA GLY A 48 -9.73 -4.95 21.41
C GLY A 48 -8.64 -5.90 20.92
N ASP A 49 -9.00 -6.83 20.05
CA ASP A 49 -8.03 -7.66 19.36
C ASP A 49 -7.24 -6.84 18.31
N VAL A 50 -6.24 -7.47 17.68
CA VAL A 50 -5.38 -6.83 16.66
C VAL A 50 -6.21 -6.27 15.49
N TYR A 51 -7.35 -6.88 15.16
CA TYR A 51 -8.21 -6.42 14.08
C TYR A 51 -8.94 -5.12 14.44
N GLU A 52 -9.40 -4.99 15.69
CA GLU A 52 -10.02 -3.77 16.18
C GLU A 52 -9.04 -2.58 16.19
N GLU A 53 -7.75 -2.81 16.50
CA GLU A 53 -6.73 -1.76 16.42
C GLU A 53 -6.48 -1.32 14.96
N ILE A 54 -6.42 -2.27 14.01
CA ILE A 54 -6.30 -1.94 12.58
C ILE A 54 -7.51 -1.12 12.11
N CYS A 55 -8.73 -1.51 12.51
CA CYS A 55 -9.95 -0.76 12.17
C CYS A 55 -9.95 0.65 12.79
N TYR A 56 -9.41 0.80 13.99
CA TYR A 56 -9.27 2.09 14.65
C TYR A 56 -8.30 3.02 13.91
N GLU A 57 -7.11 2.54 13.56
CA GLU A 57 -6.12 3.34 12.84
C GLU A 57 -6.63 3.76 11.45
N GLU A 58 -7.30 2.86 10.72
CA GLU A 58 -7.95 3.18 9.44
C GLU A 58 -9.06 4.24 9.60
N ALA A 59 -9.90 4.10 10.63
CA ALA A 59 -10.94 5.06 10.93
C ALA A 59 -10.38 6.44 11.31
N LEU A 60 -9.28 6.47 12.05
CA LEU A 60 -8.58 7.70 12.41
C LEU A 60 -8.05 8.41 11.16
N HIS A 61 -7.37 7.69 10.27
CA HIS A 61 -6.88 8.24 9.01
C HIS A 61 -8.00 8.80 8.14
N LYS A 62 -9.07 8.04 7.92
CA LYS A 62 -10.23 8.49 7.13
C LYS A 62 -10.91 9.71 7.75
N THR A 63 -11.04 9.75 9.07
CA THR A 63 -11.63 10.89 9.78
C THR A 63 -10.76 12.14 9.58
N MET A 64 -9.45 12.03 9.77
CA MET A 64 -8.52 13.14 9.54
C MET A 64 -8.52 13.61 8.08
N PHE A 65 -8.52 12.68 7.14
CA PHE A 65 -8.57 12.99 5.71
C PHE A 65 -9.84 13.75 5.33
N ASN A 66 -11.01 13.22 5.69
CA ASN A 66 -12.30 13.86 5.43
C ASN A 66 -12.37 15.25 6.06
N LEU A 67 -11.77 15.40 7.24
CA LEU A 67 -11.71 16.67 7.94
C LEU A 67 -10.91 17.72 7.17
N THR A 68 -9.77 17.33 6.57
CA THR A 68 -8.97 18.27 5.77
C THR A 68 -9.78 18.92 4.64
N GLN A 69 -10.86 18.29 4.19
CA GLN A 69 -11.71 18.76 3.10
C GLN A 69 -12.98 19.46 3.59
N THR A 70 -13.51 19.12 4.77
CA THR A 70 -14.89 19.47 5.13
C THR A 70 -15.04 20.23 6.45
N VAL A 71 -13.93 20.52 7.16
CA VAL A 71 -14.00 21.12 8.50
C VAL A 71 -14.78 22.44 8.55
N CYS A 72 -14.56 23.34 7.59
CA CYS A 72 -15.23 24.64 7.56
C CYS A 72 -16.71 24.58 7.17
N GLU A 73 -17.13 23.49 6.52
CA GLU A 73 -18.51 23.30 6.08
C GLU A 73 -19.33 22.54 7.12
N LYS A 74 -18.72 21.56 7.81
CA LYS A 74 -19.43 20.58 8.65
C LYS A 74 -19.33 20.85 10.14
N TYR A 75 -18.29 21.54 10.62
CA TYR A 75 -18.16 21.83 12.04
C TYR A 75 -18.89 23.13 12.41
N ASP A 76 -19.81 23.04 13.37
CA ASP A 76 -20.54 24.17 13.92
C ASP A 76 -20.16 24.39 15.41
N PRO A 77 -19.48 25.50 15.75
CA PRO A 77 -19.08 25.82 17.12
C PRO A 77 -20.24 26.00 18.11
N SER A 78 -21.46 26.25 17.63
CA SER A 78 -22.66 26.41 18.47
C SER A 78 -23.17 25.08 19.01
N ARG A 79 -22.90 23.97 18.31
CA ARG A 79 -23.40 22.63 18.65
C ARG A 79 -22.52 21.89 19.64
N GLY A 80 -21.27 22.32 19.83
CA GLY A 80 -20.36 21.70 20.78
C GLY A 80 -18.88 22.02 20.56
N SER A 81 -18.03 21.44 21.40
CA SER A 81 -16.59 21.54 21.20
C SER A 81 -16.16 20.73 19.99
N PHE A 82 -15.12 21.21 19.31
CA PHE A 82 -14.57 20.53 18.15
C PHE A 82 -14.10 19.12 18.52
N LEU A 83 -13.48 18.94 19.68
CA LEU A 83 -12.99 17.63 20.12
C LEU A 83 -14.13 16.61 20.30
N ALA A 84 -15.29 17.04 20.83
CA ALA A 84 -16.45 16.18 20.96
C ALA A 84 -17.03 15.80 19.59
N TRP A 85 -17.09 16.76 18.67
CA TRP A 85 -17.52 16.52 17.29
C TRP A 85 -16.57 15.57 16.56
N PHE A 86 -15.26 15.80 16.66
CA PHE A 86 -14.22 14.94 16.08
C PHE A 86 -14.31 13.51 16.61
N ASN A 87 -14.42 13.33 17.93
CA ASN A 87 -14.56 12.01 18.54
C ASN A 87 -15.86 11.30 18.10
N THR A 88 -16.95 12.05 17.87
CA THR A 88 -18.19 11.50 17.33
C THR A 88 -18.01 11.02 15.89
N CYS A 89 -17.34 11.81 15.05
CA CYS A 89 -16.99 11.42 13.68
C CYS A 89 -16.12 10.16 13.67
N LEU A 90 -15.07 10.13 14.49
CA LEU A 90 -14.16 9.00 14.61
C LEU A 90 -14.87 7.72 15.04
N HIS A 91 -15.71 7.81 16.08
CA HIS A 91 -16.48 6.66 16.56
C HIS A 91 -17.42 6.11 15.48
N ASN A 92 -18.08 6.99 14.71
CA ASN A 92 -18.95 6.56 13.61
C ASN A 92 -18.14 5.90 12.49
N GLN A 93 -17.01 6.50 12.10
CA GLN A 93 -16.12 5.93 11.09
C GLN A 93 -15.62 4.54 11.51
N TYR A 94 -15.20 4.39 12.78
CA TYR A 94 -14.76 3.11 13.32
C TYR A 94 -15.86 2.04 13.22
N ARG A 95 -17.10 2.37 13.57
CA ARG A 95 -18.23 1.45 13.41
C ARG A 95 -18.45 1.05 11.95
N ASP A 96 -18.22 1.97 11.02
CA ASP A 96 -18.35 1.70 9.59
C ASP A 96 -17.22 0.80 9.07
N GLU A 97 -15.99 0.95 9.57
CA GLU A 97 -14.88 0.02 9.28
C GLU A 97 -15.19 -1.39 9.79
N ILE A 98 -15.63 -1.52 11.05
CA ILE A 98 -16.02 -2.81 11.63
C ILE A 98 -17.13 -3.48 10.81
N ARG A 99 -18.15 -2.71 10.41
CA ARG A 99 -19.23 -3.21 9.54
C ARG A 99 -18.74 -3.58 8.14
N ALA A 100 -17.76 -2.86 7.58
CA ALA A 100 -17.17 -3.17 6.29
C ALA A 100 -16.45 -4.52 6.34
N VAL A 101 -15.60 -4.72 7.35
CA VAL A 101 -14.90 -6.00 7.59
C VAL A 101 -15.89 -7.15 7.80
N GLN A 102 -16.94 -6.94 8.59
CA GLN A 102 -17.98 -7.95 8.79
C GLN A 102 -18.72 -8.28 7.50
N ARG A 103 -19.07 -7.28 6.68
CA ARG A 103 -19.70 -7.50 5.37
C ARG A 103 -18.79 -8.26 4.42
N ASP A 104 -17.51 -7.91 4.36
CA ASP A 104 -16.54 -8.61 3.50
C ASP A 104 -16.32 -10.05 3.97
N ARG A 105 -16.25 -10.28 5.29
CA ARG A 105 -16.16 -11.64 5.85
C ARG A 105 -17.40 -12.46 5.52
N SER A 106 -18.60 -11.88 5.63
CA SER A 106 -19.85 -12.55 5.27
C SER A 106 -19.95 -12.83 3.77
N ARG A 107 -19.54 -11.88 2.90
CA ARG A 107 -19.48 -12.08 1.45
C ARG A 107 -18.49 -13.17 1.04
N ARG A 108 -17.33 -13.21 1.71
CA ARG A 108 -16.37 -14.30 1.51
C ARG A 108 -16.99 -15.61 1.95
N LYS A 109 -17.52 -15.70 3.18
CA LYS A 109 -18.18 -16.93 3.69
C LYS A 109 -19.32 -17.44 2.80
N SER A 110 -20.15 -16.57 2.23
CA SER A 110 -21.20 -16.99 1.29
C SER A 110 -20.65 -17.53 -0.03
N SER A 111 -19.44 -17.14 -0.43
CA SER A 111 -18.75 -17.67 -1.61
C SER A 111 -18.14 -19.06 -1.38
N TRP A 112 -17.99 -19.49 -0.12
CA TRP A 112 -17.43 -20.80 0.27
C TRP A 112 -18.51 -21.85 0.61
N GLN A 113 -19.80 -21.53 0.46
CA GLN A 113 -20.91 -22.48 0.63
C GLN A 113 -21.33 -23.15 -0.69
N GLY A 114 -20.41 -23.21 -1.68
CA GLY A 114 -20.56 -24.00 -2.90
C GLY A 114 -19.67 -25.23 -2.80
N ASP A 115 -20.32 -26.36 -2.58
CA ASP A 115 -19.83 -27.75 -2.58
C ASP A 115 -18.76 -28.19 -1.57
N GLU A 116 -18.97 -29.42 -1.11
CA GLU A 116 -18.36 -30.12 0.01
C GLU A 116 -16.83 -30.24 -0.10
N ASP A 117 -16.11 -29.53 0.78
CA ASP A 117 -14.93 -30.08 1.46
C ASP A 117 -14.68 -29.24 2.73
N GLU A 118 -14.26 -29.89 3.79
CA GLU A 118 -13.97 -29.30 5.10
C GLU A 118 -12.78 -28.33 4.97
N PHE A 119 -13.07 -27.08 4.57
CA PHE A 119 -12.07 -26.04 4.34
C PHE A 119 -11.53 -25.53 5.68
N ASP A 120 -10.41 -26.07 6.16
CA ASP A 120 -9.68 -25.53 7.32
C ASP A 120 -8.86 -24.30 6.89
N PRO A 121 -9.25 -23.07 7.32
CA PRO A 121 -8.52 -21.86 6.97
C PRO A 121 -7.09 -21.81 7.55
N LEU A 122 -6.75 -22.68 8.53
CA LEU A 122 -5.41 -22.77 9.11
C LEU A 122 -4.43 -23.55 8.24
N GLU A 123 -4.90 -24.45 7.38
CA GLU A 123 -4.04 -25.15 6.41
C GLU A 123 -3.49 -24.22 5.32
N HIS A 124 -4.09 -23.02 5.15
CA HIS A 124 -3.73 -22.05 4.12
C HIS A 124 -3.19 -20.72 4.70
N VAL A 125 -2.82 -20.68 5.98
CA VAL A 125 -1.98 -19.59 6.48
C VAL A 125 -0.65 -19.73 5.76
N ALA A 126 -0.36 -18.79 4.85
CA ALA A 126 0.92 -18.66 4.19
C ALA A 126 2.03 -18.89 5.21
N ALA A 127 2.82 -19.96 5.01
CA ALA A 127 3.92 -20.29 5.89
C ALA A 127 4.77 -19.02 6.11
N PRO A 128 5.30 -18.80 7.33
CA PRO A 128 6.17 -17.66 7.57
C PRO A 128 7.25 -17.63 6.49
N ILE A 129 7.42 -16.47 5.85
CA ILE A 129 8.35 -16.28 4.73
C ILE A 129 9.72 -16.81 5.16
N ASP A 130 10.17 -17.90 4.53
CA ASP A 130 11.50 -18.43 4.79
C ASP A 130 12.53 -17.47 4.19
N GLY A 131 13.18 -16.70 5.07
CA GLY A 131 14.19 -15.73 4.68
C GLY A 131 15.42 -16.36 4.01
N ASN A 132 15.75 -17.62 4.34
CA ASN A 132 16.85 -18.34 3.68
C ASN A 132 16.45 -18.72 2.27
N LEU A 133 15.24 -19.28 2.09
CA LEU A 133 14.73 -19.63 0.77
C LEU A 133 14.60 -18.40 -0.13
N LEU A 134 14.13 -17.27 0.41
CA LEU A 134 14.09 -16.00 -0.32
C LEU A 134 15.48 -15.56 -0.79
N LEU A 135 16.50 -15.69 0.08
CA LEU A 135 17.88 -15.33 -0.26
C LEU A 135 18.48 -16.29 -1.32
N GLU A 136 18.17 -17.58 -1.24
CA GLU A 136 18.60 -18.58 -2.23
C GLU A 136 17.94 -18.36 -3.59
N THR A 137 16.61 -18.15 -3.61
CA THR A 137 15.88 -17.81 -4.84
C THR A 137 16.44 -16.53 -5.46
N TRP A 138 16.74 -15.50 -4.66
CA TRP A 138 17.36 -14.28 -5.19
C TRP A 138 18.74 -14.56 -5.80
N LYS A 139 19.61 -15.34 -5.14
CA LYS A 139 20.92 -15.72 -5.69
C LYS A 139 20.78 -16.47 -7.01
N ALA A 140 19.86 -17.43 -7.08
CA ALA A 140 19.60 -18.20 -8.29
C ALA A 140 19.06 -17.30 -9.42
N PHE A 141 18.15 -16.37 -9.10
CA PHE A 141 17.58 -15.42 -10.06
C PHE A 141 18.65 -14.48 -10.64
N VAL A 142 19.52 -13.93 -9.78
CA VAL A 142 20.65 -13.09 -10.21
C VAL A 142 21.61 -13.90 -11.10
N CYS A 143 21.88 -15.15 -10.75
CA CYS A 143 22.72 -16.06 -11.54
C CYS A 143 22.10 -16.31 -12.91
N TRP A 144 20.81 -16.61 -12.96
CA TRP A 144 20.06 -16.81 -14.19
C TRP A 144 20.05 -15.58 -15.09
N ILE A 145 19.79 -14.37 -14.55
CA ILE A 145 19.88 -13.13 -15.33
C ILE A 145 21.29 -12.96 -15.92
N ARG A 146 22.35 -13.20 -15.14
CA ARG A 146 23.73 -12.97 -15.59
C ARG A 146 24.19 -13.97 -16.64
N ASN A 147 23.82 -15.24 -16.48
CA ASN A 147 24.33 -16.31 -17.32
C ASN A 147 23.41 -16.61 -18.50
N ASP A 148 22.10 -16.37 -18.36
CA ASP A 148 21.06 -16.67 -19.33
C ASP A 148 21.31 -18.01 -20.06
N PRO A 149 21.36 -19.13 -19.32
CA PRO A 149 21.87 -20.41 -19.85
C PRO A 149 21.11 -20.91 -21.07
N ASP A 150 19.81 -20.63 -21.14
CA ASP A 150 18.92 -21.02 -22.23
C ASP A 150 18.86 -19.97 -23.36
N GLY A 151 19.54 -18.83 -23.19
CA GLY A 151 19.55 -17.71 -24.13
C GLY A 151 18.19 -17.01 -24.26
N ILE A 152 17.21 -17.31 -23.42
CA ILE A 152 15.83 -16.81 -23.55
C ILE A 152 15.81 -15.28 -23.39
N LEU A 153 16.60 -14.74 -22.46
CA LEU A 153 16.64 -13.30 -22.19
C LEU A 153 17.41 -12.53 -23.27
N GLN A 154 18.53 -13.07 -23.76
CA GLN A 154 19.35 -12.48 -24.82
C GLN A 154 18.63 -12.50 -26.18
N ASN A 155 17.87 -13.56 -26.46
CA ASN A 155 17.11 -13.70 -27.69
C ASN A 155 15.81 -12.87 -27.70
N CYS A 156 15.34 -12.41 -26.54
CA CYS A 156 14.20 -11.50 -26.44
C CYS A 156 14.69 -10.04 -26.53
N HIS A 157 14.61 -9.44 -27.73
CA HIS A 157 15.09 -8.08 -27.97
C HIS A 157 14.13 -7.20 -28.78
N ILE A 158 14.33 -5.88 -28.71
CA ILE A 158 13.52 -4.90 -29.43
C ILE A 158 13.87 -4.90 -30.92
N GLY A 159 12.98 -5.44 -31.76
CA GLY A 159 13.15 -5.42 -33.22
C GLY A 159 14.45 -6.11 -33.64
N SER A 160 15.32 -5.41 -34.37
CA SER A 160 16.66 -5.90 -34.75
C SER A 160 17.78 -5.50 -33.78
N ASN A 161 17.48 -4.73 -32.72
CA ASN A 161 18.48 -4.25 -31.78
C ASN A 161 18.80 -5.30 -30.72
N LYS A 162 19.77 -6.18 -31.02
CA LYS A 162 20.25 -7.23 -30.10
C LYS A 162 20.82 -6.70 -28.78
N LYS A 163 21.23 -5.42 -28.72
CA LYS A 163 21.71 -4.79 -27.48
C LYS A 163 20.56 -4.45 -26.53
N ALA A 164 19.38 -4.16 -27.05
CA ALA A 164 18.16 -3.94 -26.27
C ALA A 164 17.44 -5.27 -26.00
N ASN A 165 18.17 -6.24 -25.45
CA ASN A 165 17.63 -7.52 -25.03
C ASN A 165 17.21 -7.51 -23.55
N CYS A 166 16.35 -8.44 -23.17
CA CYS A 166 15.83 -8.54 -21.82
C CYS A 166 16.92 -8.83 -20.79
N GLN A 167 18.00 -9.53 -21.15
CA GLN A 167 19.09 -9.83 -20.22
C GLN A 167 19.80 -8.55 -19.77
N LEU A 168 20.26 -7.73 -20.71
CA LEU A 168 20.95 -6.48 -20.40
C LEU A 168 20.02 -5.49 -19.72
N MET A 169 18.76 -5.39 -20.17
CA MET A 169 17.77 -4.57 -19.49
C MET A 169 17.54 -5.01 -18.03
N ALA A 170 17.47 -6.32 -17.77
CA ALA A 170 17.32 -6.88 -16.42
C ALA A 170 18.54 -6.58 -15.55
N HIS A 171 19.73 -6.78 -16.09
CA HIS A 171 20.98 -6.50 -15.41
C HIS A 171 21.05 -5.04 -14.96
N LEU A 172 20.85 -4.11 -15.89
CA LEU A 172 20.94 -2.68 -15.61
C LEU A 172 19.84 -2.21 -14.64
N ARG A 173 18.61 -2.73 -14.79
CA ARG A 173 17.48 -2.29 -13.97
C ARG A 173 17.48 -2.90 -12.57
N LEU A 174 17.68 -4.22 -12.47
CA LEU A 174 17.47 -4.97 -11.22
C LEU A 174 18.75 -5.17 -10.43
N LEU A 175 19.91 -5.25 -11.09
CA LEU A 175 21.18 -5.53 -10.42
C LEU A 175 22.00 -4.26 -10.19
N GLU A 176 21.99 -3.33 -11.14
CA GLU A 176 22.70 -2.03 -11.01
C GLU A 176 21.80 -0.89 -10.54
N GLY A 177 20.47 -1.04 -10.62
CA GLY A 177 19.52 -0.02 -10.17
C GLY A 177 19.42 1.22 -11.06
N LYS A 178 19.80 1.13 -12.34
CA LYS A 178 19.76 2.26 -13.29
C LYS A 178 18.33 2.67 -13.63
N GLU A 179 18.16 3.95 -13.94
CA GLU A 179 16.88 4.51 -14.38
C GLU A 179 16.64 4.26 -15.87
N TRP A 180 15.36 4.19 -16.28
CA TRP A 180 14.99 3.86 -17.66
C TRP A 180 15.62 4.77 -18.71
N GLN A 181 15.88 6.03 -18.37
CA GLN A 181 16.53 7.00 -19.26
C GLN A 181 18.01 6.64 -19.50
N GLU A 182 18.70 6.13 -18.49
CA GLU A 182 20.10 5.72 -18.58
C GLU A 182 20.23 4.42 -19.37
N ILE A 183 19.34 3.46 -19.08
CA ILE A 183 19.22 2.20 -19.83
C ILE A 183 18.96 2.49 -21.31
N ALA A 184 18.07 3.44 -21.61
CA ALA A 184 17.77 3.88 -22.98
C ALA A 184 18.98 4.33 -23.77
N ARG A 185 19.82 5.15 -23.13
CA ARG A 185 21.08 5.60 -23.72
C ARG A 185 22.05 4.43 -23.92
N GLU A 186 22.13 3.52 -22.95
CA GLU A 186 23.09 2.42 -22.96
C GLU A 186 22.76 1.36 -24.03
N VAL A 187 21.50 0.99 -24.17
CA VAL A 187 21.06 -0.02 -25.15
C VAL A 187 20.77 0.56 -26.54
N GLY A 188 20.79 1.90 -26.68
CA GLY A 188 20.56 2.58 -27.95
C GLY A 188 19.10 2.46 -28.41
N SER A 189 18.13 2.68 -27.52
CA SER A 189 16.70 2.65 -27.88
C SER A 189 15.93 3.73 -27.14
N SER A 190 14.76 4.12 -27.66
CA SER A 190 13.95 5.15 -27.00
C SER A 190 13.41 4.64 -25.67
N ARG A 191 13.30 5.53 -24.68
CA ARG A 191 12.72 5.19 -23.37
C ARG A 191 11.35 4.53 -23.50
N GLY A 192 10.49 5.03 -24.39
CA GLY A 192 9.15 4.47 -24.62
C GLY A 192 9.18 3.04 -25.18
N ALA A 193 10.10 2.74 -26.10
CA ALA A 193 10.26 1.40 -26.64
C ALA A 193 10.74 0.42 -25.56
N ILE A 194 11.68 0.85 -24.71
CA ILE A 194 12.22 0.03 -23.62
C ILE A 194 11.16 -0.24 -22.56
N THR A 195 10.45 0.78 -22.09
CA THR A 195 9.39 0.58 -21.10
C THR A 195 8.28 -0.31 -21.65
N SER A 196 7.91 -0.14 -22.93
CA SER A 196 6.91 -1.01 -23.56
C SER A 196 7.39 -2.45 -23.71
N HIS A 197 8.66 -2.67 -24.07
CA HIS A 197 9.22 -4.01 -24.22
C HIS A 197 9.37 -4.69 -22.86
N TRP A 198 9.81 -3.93 -21.85
CA TRP A 198 9.92 -4.41 -20.48
C TRP A 198 8.59 -4.95 -19.96
N CYS A 199 7.54 -4.12 -19.94
CA CYS A 199 6.23 -4.50 -19.39
C CYS A 199 5.57 -5.66 -20.16
N ARG A 200 5.84 -5.81 -21.46
CA ARG A 200 5.18 -6.82 -22.31
C ARG A 200 5.96 -8.13 -22.45
N LYS A 201 7.27 -8.11 -22.21
CA LYS A 201 8.16 -9.24 -22.50
C LYS A 201 9.10 -9.52 -21.34
N CYS A 202 9.99 -8.59 -20.99
CA CYS A 202 11.03 -8.87 -20.01
C CYS A 202 10.47 -9.16 -18.62
N GLU A 203 9.47 -8.40 -18.18
CA GLU A 203 8.79 -8.64 -16.90
C GLU A 203 8.09 -10.00 -16.88
N PHE A 204 7.46 -10.39 -18.00
CA PHE A 204 6.79 -11.69 -18.11
C PHE A 204 7.78 -12.85 -17.98
N LEU A 205 8.92 -12.80 -18.68
CA LEU A 205 9.96 -13.82 -18.59
C LEU A 205 10.56 -13.95 -17.18
N MET A 206 10.72 -12.82 -16.49
CA MET A 206 11.19 -12.82 -15.10
C MET A 206 10.16 -13.44 -14.15
N ARG A 207 8.88 -13.11 -14.34
CA ARG A 207 7.79 -13.67 -13.55
C ARG A 207 7.66 -15.17 -13.78
N GLU A 208 7.69 -15.62 -15.02
CA GLU A 208 7.65 -17.04 -15.37
C GLU A 208 8.81 -17.81 -14.75
N TRP A 209 10.04 -17.27 -14.81
CA TRP A 209 11.16 -17.89 -14.12
C TRP A 209 10.95 -17.95 -12.62
N LEU A 210 10.49 -16.85 -12.00
CA LEU A 210 10.22 -16.82 -10.57
C LEU A 210 9.12 -17.81 -10.21
N GLU A 211 8.01 -17.88 -10.93
CA GLU A 211 6.92 -18.84 -10.66
C GLU A 211 7.40 -20.30 -10.67
N VAL A 212 8.32 -20.65 -11.58
CA VAL A 212 8.90 -22.00 -11.67
C VAL A 212 9.95 -22.28 -10.58
N ASN A 213 10.71 -21.26 -10.15
CA ASN A 213 11.90 -21.45 -9.30
C ASN A 213 11.73 -20.90 -7.87
N GLN A 214 10.65 -20.16 -7.60
CA GLN A 214 10.30 -19.59 -6.32
C GLN A 214 9.36 -20.55 -5.60
N ARG A 215 9.93 -21.50 -4.86
CA ARG A 215 9.19 -22.36 -3.93
C ARG A 215 8.79 -21.62 -2.66
N LEU A 216 8.19 -20.43 -2.76
CA LEU A 216 7.87 -19.58 -1.60
C LEU A 216 6.96 -20.25 -0.57
N PHE A 217 6.31 -21.35 -0.95
CA PHE A 217 5.64 -22.26 -0.05
C PHE A 217 6.25 -23.63 -0.32
N GLY A 218 6.78 -24.27 0.74
CA GLY A 218 7.33 -25.60 0.63
C GLY A 218 6.34 -26.51 -0.07
N GLU A 219 6.73 -27.06 -1.22
CA GLU A 219 6.09 -28.27 -1.73
C GLU A 219 6.27 -29.29 -0.60
N VAL A 220 5.20 -29.57 0.13
CA VAL A 220 5.15 -30.71 1.03
C VAL A 220 5.26 -31.91 0.10
N ASN A 221 6.48 -32.43 -0.04
CA ASN A 221 6.71 -33.71 -0.68
C ASN A 221 5.97 -34.76 0.15
N TYR A 222 4.82 -35.21 -0.34
CA TYR A 222 4.27 -36.48 0.07
C TYR A 222 5.02 -37.56 -0.73
N GLU A 223 6.11 -38.06 -0.15
CA GLU A 223 6.63 -39.40 -0.45
C GLU A 223 5.96 -40.44 0.47
#